data_AF-A0A136KCU7-F1
#
_entry.id   AF-A0A136KCU7-F1
#
_cell.length_a   1.000
_cell.length_b   1.000
_cell.length_c   1.000
_cell.angle_alpha   90.00
_cell.angle_beta   90.00
_cell.angle_gamma   90.00
#
_symmetry.space_group_name_H-M   'P 1'
#
loop_
_entity.id
_entity.type
_entity.pdbx_description
1 polymer ?
#
loop_
_entity_poly.entity_id
_entity_poly.type
_entity_poly.pdbx_seq_one_letter_code
_entity_poly.pdbx_strand_id
1 'polypeptide(L)'
;MYVRSRGGPVLSKAEGFTLIELLVVIAIIGALSALILPNFMAVRENARDTQRKADLRTIQSGLELYKQNQEPASYPTGIPAPDLCWSSTGSGVACQDSVVYIKNVPHDPNRKDGSGDPEGYFFEIGSNDITYTLCACLENAADPKGVAGNCSDTSYECTSGYKYVVTEP
;
A
#
# COMPACT_ATOMS: atom_id res chain seq x y z
N MET A 1 70.88 36.37 -26.28
CA MET A 1 69.66 36.53 -27.12
C MET A 1 68.87 35.23 -27.01
N TYR A 2 67.63 35.31 -26.54
CA TYR A 2 66.75 34.21 -26.08
C TYR A 2 66.10 33.44 -27.23
N VAL A 3 65.82 32.14 -27.06
CA VAL A 3 64.49 31.57 -27.37
C VAL A 3 64.14 30.43 -26.39
N ARG A 4 63.05 30.60 -25.63
CA ARG A 4 62.39 29.56 -24.82
C ARG A 4 61.47 28.74 -25.72
N SER A 5 61.61 27.41 -25.69
CA SER A 5 60.60 26.49 -26.25
C SER A 5 59.39 26.44 -25.31
N ARG A 6 58.22 26.88 -25.78
CA ARG A 6 56.94 26.76 -25.06
C ARG A 6 56.24 25.49 -25.54
N GLY A 7 56.14 24.48 -24.68
CA GLY A 7 55.21 23.37 -24.87
C GLY A 7 53.77 23.87 -24.69
N GLY A 8 52.99 23.88 -25.77
CA GLY A 8 51.56 24.18 -25.73
C GLY A 8 50.75 23.01 -25.16
N PRO A 9 49.53 23.25 -24.63
CA PRO A 9 48.68 22.19 -24.10
C PRO A 9 48.18 21.26 -25.21
N VAL A 10 48.28 19.95 -24.97
CA VAL A 10 47.78 18.90 -25.86
C VAL A 10 46.25 18.87 -25.74
N LEU A 11 45.53 19.37 -26.76
CA LEU A 11 44.07 19.26 -26.82
C LEU A 11 43.69 17.77 -26.91
N SER A 12 43.14 17.21 -25.84
CA SER A 12 42.55 15.87 -25.86
C SER A 12 41.41 15.86 -26.86
N LYS A 13 41.52 15.05 -27.91
CA LYS A 13 40.48 14.87 -28.90
C LYS A 13 39.25 14.29 -28.20
N ALA A 14 38.19 15.09 -28.07
CA ALA A 14 36.92 14.58 -27.59
C ALA A 14 36.39 13.60 -28.65
N GLU A 15 36.29 12.32 -28.29
CA GLU A 15 35.67 11.31 -29.13
C GLU A 15 34.16 11.58 -29.16
N GLY A 16 33.64 11.91 -30.35
CA GLY A 16 32.22 12.14 -30.55
C GLY A 16 31.49 10.81 -30.75
N PHE A 17 30.30 10.69 -30.17
CA PHE A 17 29.42 9.54 -30.35
C PHE A 17 28.99 9.42 -31.82
N THR A 18 28.98 8.21 -32.38
CA THR A 18 28.50 7.98 -33.74
C THR A 18 26.97 7.87 -33.77
N LEU A 19 26.36 8.23 -34.90
CA LEU A 19 24.90 8.10 -35.09
C LEU A 19 24.44 6.64 -35.03
N ILE A 20 25.27 5.70 -35.47
CA ILE A 20 24.95 4.27 -35.43
C ILE A 20 24.95 3.74 -33.99
N GLU A 21 25.88 4.18 -33.15
CA GLU A 21 25.89 3.82 -31.73
C GLU A 21 24.62 4.32 -31.03
N LEU A 22 24.19 5.55 -31.31
CA LEU A 22 22.95 6.07 -30.75
C LEU A 22 21.72 5.29 -31.26
N LEU A 23 21.71 4.93 -32.54
CA LEU A 23 20.60 4.19 -33.17
C LEU A 23 20.46 2.78 -32.59
N VAL A 24 21.57 2.06 -32.41
CA VAL A 24 21.54 0.71 -31.82
C VAL A 24 21.08 0.76 -30.37
N VAL A 25 21.49 1.78 -29.61
CA VAL A 25 21.08 1.93 -28.20
C VAL A 25 19.57 2.13 -28.07
N ILE A 26 18.97 3.04 -28.85
CA ILE A 26 17.52 3.26 -28.79
C ILE A 26 16.74 2.03 -29.28
N ALA A 27 17.29 1.28 -30.24
CA ALA A 27 16.69 0.03 -30.71
C ALA A 27 16.68 -1.05 -29.61
N ILE A 28 17.78 -1.21 -28.86
CA ILE A 28 17.87 -2.15 -27.74
C ILE A 28 16.94 -1.74 -26.60
N ILE A 29 16.92 -0.45 -26.23
CA ILE A 29 16.02 0.05 -25.18
C ILE A 29 14.55 -0.16 -25.58
N GLY A 30 14.20 0.09 -26.84
CA GLY A 30 12.85 -0.15 -27.37
C GLY A 30 12.44 -1.63 -27.34
N ALA A 31 13.36 -2.54 -27.69
CA ALA A 31 13.09 -3.97 -27.65
C ALA A 31 12.88 -4.49 -26.21
N LEU A 32 13.71 -4.04 -25.26
CA LEU A 32 13.59 -4.44 -23.85
C LEU A 32 12.34 -3.85 -23.19
N SER A 33 12.01 -2.58 -23.46
CA SER A 33 10.85 -1.93 -22.85
C SER A 33 9.53 -2.57 -23.29
N ALA A 34 9.42 -3.01 -24.53
CA ALA A 34 8.22 -3.67 -25.06
C ALA A 34 7.83 -4.94 -24.29
N LEU A 35 8.80 -5.68 -23.74
CA LEU A 35 8.56 -6.91 -22.99
C LEU A 35 8.16 -6.69 -21.52
N ILE A 36 8.56 -5.56 -20.93
CA ILE A 36 8.41 -5.30 -19.49
C ILE A 36 7.05 -4.70 -19.13
N LEU A 37 6.49 -3.88 -20.01
CA LEU A 37 5.28 -3.09 -19.75
C LEU A 37 4.04 -3.89 -19.29
N PRO A 38 3.65 -5.03 -19.91
CA PRO A 38 2.40 -5.70 -19.52
C PRO A 38 2.47 -6.32 -18.12
N ASN A 39 3.65 -6.77 -17.67
CA ASN A 39 3.81 -7.39 -16.35
C ASN A 39 3.80 -6.35 -15.22
N PHE A 40 4.05 -5.08 -15.53
CA PHE A 40 4.19 -4.04 -14.52
C PHE A 40 2.89 -3.75 -13.77
N MET A 41 1.73 -3.83 -14.43
CA MET A 41 0.44 -3.56 -13.78
C MET A 41 0.08 -4.63 -12.74
N ALA A 42 0.22 -5.91 -13.10
CA ALA A 42 -0.01 -7.03 -12.19
C ALA A 42 0.93 -7.00 -10.97
N VAL A 43 2.19 -6.57 -11.15
CA VAL A 43 3.13 -6.40 -10.02
C VAL A 43 2.65 -5.30 -9.07
N ARG A 44 2.10 -4.19 -9.59
CA ARG A 44 1.56 -3.11 -8.75
C ARG A 44 0.30 -3.55 -7.99
N GLU A 45 -0.59 -4.29 -8.63
CA GLU A 45 -1.78 -4.88 -7.99
C GLU A 45 -1.36 -5.79 -6.83
N ASN A 46 -0.44 -6.72 -7.08
CA ASN A 46 0.11 -7.61 -6.05
C ASN A 46 0.78 -6.87 -4.89
N ALA A 47 1.49 -5.77 -5.17
CA ALA A 47 2.12 -4.96 -4.15
C ALA A 47 1.07 -4.26 -3.27
N ARG A 48 0.03 -3.69 -3.87
CA ARG A 48 -1.10 -3.09 -3.13
C ARG A 48 -1.85 -4.12 -2.30
N ASP A 49 -2.14 -5.29 -2.86
CA ASP A 49 -2.78 -6.38 -2.12
C ASP A 49 -1.93 -6.85 -0.94
N THR A 50 -0.61 -6.90 -1.12
CA THR A 50 0.32 -7.21 -0.02
C THR A 50 0.26 -6.16 1.08
N GLN A 51 0.18 -4.87 0.71
CA GLN A 51 0.00 -3.79 1.66
C GLN A 51 -1.35 -3.90 2.38
N ARG A 52 -2.47 -4.11 1.68
CA ARG A 52 -3.79 -4.33 2.28
C ARG A 52 -3.79 -5.44 3.33
N LYS A 53 -3.16 -6.56 3.01
CA LYS A 53 -3.00 -7.70 3.93
C LYS A 53 -2.20 -7.32 5.18
N ALA A 54 -1.13 -6.55 5.05
CA ALA A 54 -0.32 -6.08 6.18
C ALA A 54 -1.07 -5.03 7.03
N ASP A 55 -1.83 -4.15 6.39
CA ASP A 55 -2.64 -3.13 7.04
C ASP A 55 -3.75 -3.75 7.89
N LEU A 56 -4.47 -4.75 7.37
CA LEU A 56 -5.46 -5.49 8.17
C LEU A 56 -4.83 -6.15 9.40
N ARG A 57 -3.58 -6.64 9.32
CA ARG A 57 -2.88 -7.22 10.49
C ARG A 57 -2.47 -6.16 11.51
N THR A 58 -2.13 -4.96 11.04
CA THR A 58 -1.88 -3.81 11.93
C THR A 58 -3.15 -3.43 12.67
N ILE A 59 -4.28 -3.39 11.96
CA ILE A 59 -5.60 -3.12 12.54
C ILE A 59 -5.99 -4.23 13.53
N GLN A 60 -5.79 -5.50 13.15
CA GLN A 60 -6.00 -6.66 14.02
C GLN A 60 -5.27 -6.50 15.36
N SER A 61 -3.99 -6.13 15.31
CA SER A 61 -3.18 -5.92 16.51
C SER A 61 -3.72 -4.80 17.38
N GLY A 62 -4.19 -3.70 16.78
CA GLY A 62 -4.85 -2.61 17.50
C GLY A 62 -6.17 -3.02 18.17
N LEU A 63 -6.98 -3.85 17.50
CA LEU A 63 -8.21 -4.42 18.07
C LEU A 63 -7.94 -5.29 19.29
N GLU A 64 -6.92 -6.15 19.22
CA GLU A 64 -6.55 -7.00 20.36
C GLU A 64 -6.06 -6.17 21.56
N LEU A 65 -5.28 -5.11 21.32
CA LEU A 65 -4.86 -4.18 22.37
C LEU A 65 -6.06 -3.43 22.98
N TYR A 66 -7.02 -3.01 22.14
CA TYR A 66 -8.25 -2.36 22.61
C TYR A 66 -9.03 -3.27 23.55
N LYS A 67 -9.26 -4.52 23.14
CA LYS A 67 -10.02 -5.51 23.92
C LYS A 67 -9.37 -5.82 25.27
N GLN A 68 -8.04 -5.94 25.31
CA GLN A 68 -7.29 -6.17 26.56
C GLN A 68 -7.47 -5.03 27.58
N ASN A 69 -7.82 -3.84 27.10
CA ASN A 69 -8.04 -2.67 27.95
C ASN A 69 -9.52 -2.44 28.31
N GLN A 70 -10.45 -3.25 27.80
CA GLN A 70 -11.87 -3.17 28.16
C GLN A 70 -12.20 -4.14 29.30
N GLU A 71 -13.04 -3.68 30.23
CA GLU A 71 -13.63 -4.49 31.29
C GLU A 71 -15.15 -4.23 31.33
N PRO A 72 -16.00 -5.15 30.83
CA PRO A 72 -15.67 -6.48 30.28
C PRO A 72 -14.98 -6.40 28.91
N ALA A 73 -14.26 -7.47 28.54
CA ALA A 73 -13.55 -7.56 27.27
C ALA A 73 -14.52 -7.46 26.08
N SER A 74 -14.29 -6.46 25.21
CA SER A 74 -15.07 -6.23 23.99
C SER A 74 -14.24 -5.52 22.92
N TYR A 75 -14.61 -5.70 21.67
CA TYR A 75 -14.12 -4.95 20.52
C TYR A 75 -14.94 -3.67 20.31
N PRO A 76 -14.39 -2.64 19.66
CA PRO A 76 -15.13 -1.42 19.42
C PRO A 76 -16.23 -1.64 18.38
N THR A 77 -17.29 -0.82 18.42
CA THR A 77 -18.36 -0.84 17.42
C THR A 77 -17.94 -0.27 16.06
N GLY A 78 -16.74 0.27 15.96
CA GLY A 78 -16.16 0.80 14.73
C GLY A 78 -14.69 1.13 14.89
N ILE A 79 -14.01 1.30 13.76
CA ILE A 79 -12.60 1.70 13.71
C ILE A 79 -12.54 3.17 13.32
N PRO A 80 -11.58 3.95 13.85
CA PRO A 80 -11.43 5.33 13.46
C PRO A 80 -11.18 5.49 11.97
N ALA A 81 -11.46 6.70 11.46
CA ALA A 81 -11.15 7.03 10.08
C ALA A 81 -9.64 6.85 9.81
N PRO A 82 -9.26 6.52 8.56
CA PRO A 82 -7.86 6.41 8.19
C PRO A 82 -7.08 7.70 8.47
N ASP A 83 -5.77 7.54 8.61
CA ASP A 83 -4.79 8.59 8.90
C ASP A 83 -4.97 9.26 10.27
N LEU A 84 -5.98 8.88 11.04
CA LEU A 84 -6.11 9.23 12.45
C LEU A 84 -5.36 8.24 13.32
N CYS A 85 -4.95 8.70 14.49
CA CYS A 85 -4.53 7.85 15.59
C CYS A 85 -5.75 7.28 16.33
N TRP A 86 -5.53 6.17 17.01
CA TRP A 86 -6.50 5.51 17.87
C TRP A 86 -5.89 5.22 19.23
N SER A 87 -6.51 5.76 20.29
CA SER A 87 -6.08 5.64 21.67
C SER A 87 -7.21 5.27 22.62
N SER A 88 -6.89 5.11 23.91
CA SER A 88 -7.86 4.84 24.97
C SER A 88 -8.87 5.95 25.21
N THR A 89 -8.60 7.19 24.77
CA THR A 89 -9.47 8.35 24.99
C THR A 89 -10.24 8.76 23.72
N GLY A 90 -9.92 8.18 22.57
CA GLY A 90 -10.59 8.46 21.30
C GLY A 90 -9.68 8.39 20.09
N SER A 91 -9.88 9.31 19.15
CA SER A 91 -9.16 9.35 17.87
C SER A 91 -8.97 10.77 17.37
N GLY A 92 -7.88 11.02 16.65
CA GLY A 92 -7.51 12.35 16.18
C GLY A 92 -6.27 12.35 15.30
N VAL A 93 -5.76 13.51 14.92
CA VAL A 93 -4.58 13.61 14.02
C VAL A 93 -3.27 13.24 14.73
N ALA A 94 -3.25 13.32 16.07
CA ALA A 94 -2.15 12.84 16.90
C ALA A 94 -2.69 12.45 18.28
N CYS A 95 -2.27 11.28 18.78
CA CYS A 95 -2.65 10.79 20.10
C CYS A 95 -1.49 11.08 21.05
N GLN A 96 -1.76 11.79 22.14
CA GLN A 96 -0.79 12.07 23.20
C GLN A 96 -1.04 11.22 24.45
N ASP A 97 -1.93 10.24 24.34
CA ASP A 97 -2.37 9.39 25.42
C ASP A 97 -1.31 8.39 25.85
N SER A 98 -1.43 7.91 27.08
CA SER A 98 -0.55 6.87 27.63
C SER A 98 -0.76 5.50 26.99
N VAL A 99 -1.93 5.28 26.39
CA VAL A 99 -2.27 4.05 25.65
C VAL A 99 -2.70 4.43 24.24
N VAL A 100 -1.90 4.03 23.26
CA VAL A 100 -2.20 4.17 21.84
C VAL A 100 -2.30 2.77 21.24
N TYR A 101 -3.46 2.46 20.65
CA TYR A 101 -3.71 1.18 20.00
C TYR A 101 -3.14 1.16 18.58
N ILE A 102 -3.37 2.23 17.83
CA ILE A 102 -2.84 2.43 16.48
C ILE A 102 -2.40 3.87 16.33
N LYS A 103 -1.14 4.09 15.92
CA LYS A 103 -0.62 5.46 15.77
C LYS A 103 -1.22 6.18 14.56
N ASN A 104 -1.33 5.49 13.43
CA ASN A 104 -1.98 5.96 12.20
C ASN A 104 -2.78 4.79 11.65
N VAL A 105 -4.10 4.91 11.63
CA VAL A 105 -4.98 3.90 11.03
C VAL A 105 -4.68 3.86 9.53
N PRO A 106 -4.27 2.69 8.99
CA PRO A 106 -3.94 2.58 7.58
C PRO A 106 -5.15 2.87 6.68
N HIS A 107 -4.89 3.41 5.49
CA HIS A 107 -5.87 3.48 4.40
C HIS A 107 -5.50 2.52 3.28
N ASP A 108 -6.51 2.11 2.51
CA ASP A 108 -6.29 1.38 1.27
C ASP A 108 -5.45 2.22 0.29
N PRO A 109 -4.43 1.64 -0.38
CA PRO A 109 -3.58 2.36 -1.32
C PRO A 109 -4.29 3.06 -2.49
N ASN A 110 -5.51 2.65 -2.82
CA ASN A 110 -6.31 3.26 -3.89
C ASN A 110 -7.39 4.22 -3.38
N ARG A 111 -7.47 4.46 -2.06
CA ARG A 111 -8.40 5.43 -1.46
C ARG A 111 -8.29 6.77 -2.19
N LYS A 112 -9.41 7.29 -2.69
CA LYS A 112 -9.49 8.63 -3.30
C LYS A 112 -9.90 9.59 -2.19
N ASP A 113 -9.13 10.64 -1.99
CA ASP A 113 -9.38 11.61 -0.95
C ASP A 113 -10.68 12.38 -1.22
N GLY A 114 -11.76 12.06 -0.48
CA GLY A 114 -12.97 12.89 -0.42
C GLY A 114 -14.30 12.20 -0.75
N SER A 115 -14.34 10.90 -1.01
CA SER A 115 -15.58 10.18 -1.26
C SER A 115 -15.80 9.08 -0.20
N GLY A 116 -17.06 8.77 0.08
CA GLY A 116 -17.42 7.53 0.78
C GLY A 116 -17.04 6.34 -0.10
N ASP A 117 -15.75 6.05 -0.16
CA ASP A 117 -15.18 5.12 -1.12
C ASP A 117 -15.45 3.66 -0.72
N PRO A 118 -15.87 2.81 -1.68
CA PRO A 118 -16.01 1.36 -1.53
C PRO A 118 -14.70 0.63 -1.23
N GLU A 119 -13.56 1.26 -1.53
CA GLU A 119 -12.24 0.63 -1.55
C GLU A 119 -11.51 0.86 -0.22
N GLY A 120 -12.25 0.76 0.89
CA GLY A 120 -11.71 0.88 2.25
C GLY A 120 -11.50 -0.46 2.93
N TYR A 121 -10.96 -0.41 4.15
CA TYR A 121 -11.00 -1.55 5.05
C TYR A 121 -12.37 -1.62 5.73
N PHE A 122 -12.99 -2.79 5.65
CA PHE A 122 -14.30 -3.04 6.24
C PHE A 122 -14.10 -3.73 7.60
N PHE A 123 -14.91 -3.29 8.56
CA PHE A 123 -14.94 -3.85 9.89
C PHE A 123 -16.39 -4.11 10.27
N GLU A 124 -16.68 -5.34 10.63
CA GLU A 124 -17.98 -5.77 11.15
C GLU A 124 -17.76 -6.43 12.51
N ILE A 125 -18.49 -5.95 13.51
CA ILE A 125 -18.51 -6.57 14.84
C ILE A 125 -19.57 -7.67 14.88
N GLY A 126 -19.24 -8.80 15.51
CA GLY A 126 -20.21 -9.86 15.74
C GLY A 126 -21.18 -9.52 16.86
N SER A 127 -22.29 -10.24 16.94
CA SER A 127 -23.42 -9.92 17.84
C SER A 127 -23.10 -9.94 19.36
N ASN A 128 -21.94 -10.46 19.75
CA ASN A 128 -21.52 -10.59 21.14
C ASN A 128 -20.39 -9.61 21.52
N ASP A 129 -20.02 -8.69 20.63
CA ASP A 129 -18.92 -7.73 20.77
C ASP A 129 -17.53 -8.33 21.06
N ILE A 130 -17.38 -9.65 20.98
CA ILE A 130 -16.14 -10.39 21.25
C ILE A 130 -15.60 -11.12 20.01
N THR A 131 -16.25 -10.91 18.86
CA THR A 131 -15.83 -11.41 17.55
C THR A 131 -15.89 -10.26 16.53
N TYR A 132 -15.07 -10.32 15.49
CA TYR A 132 -15.10 -9.35 14.41
C TYR A 132 -14.65 -9.97 13.09
N THR A 133 -15.03 -9.31 12.00
CA THR A 133 -14.52 -9.60 10.67
C THR A 133 -13.90 -8.32 10.09
N LEU A 134 -12.61 -8.40 9.77
CA LEU A 134 -11.92 -7.42 8.95
C LEU A 134 -11.87 -7.90 7.50
N CYS A 135 -12.09 -7.00 6.57
CA CYS A 135 -12.07 -7.33 5.17
C CYS A 135 -11.44 -6.23 4.30
N ALA A 136 -10.71 -6.64 3.27
CA ALA A 136 -10.22 -5.79 2.20
C ALA A 136 -10.49 -6.44 0.85
N CYS A 137 -10.95 -5.67 -0.13
CA CYS A 137 -11.06 -6.15 -1.50
C CYS A 137 -9.67 -6.32 -2.11
N LEU A 138 -9.44 -7.45 -2.78
CA LEU A 138 -8.19 -7.69 -3.50
C LEU A 138 -8.34 -7.22 -4.94
N GLU A 139 -7.25 -6.79 -5.57
CA GLU A 139 -7.23 -6.51 -7.00
C GLU A 139 -6.91 -7.78 -7.79
N ASN A 140 -5.99 -8.60 -7.27
CA ASN A 140 -5.61 -9.85 -7.89
C ASN A 140 -6.54 -11.00 -7.46
N ALA A 141 -7.44 -11.40 -8.37
CA ALA A 141 -8.32 -12.56 -8.21
C ALA A 141 -7.57 -13.91 -8.08
N ALA A 142 -6.29 -13.97 -8.46
CA ALA A 142 -5.45 -15.16 -8.34
C ALA A 142 -4.59 -15.16 -7.06
N ASP A 143 -4.83 -14.25 -6.11
CA ASP A 143 -4.12 -14.28 -4.82
C ASP A 143 -4.46 -15.58 -4.05
N PRO A 144 -3.46 -16.34 -3.58
CA PRO A 144 -3.70 -17.62 -2.90
C PRO A 144 -4.41 -17.49 -1.54
N LYS A 145 -4.44 -16.28 -0.96
CA LYS A 145 -5.17 -15.97 0.27
C LYS A 145 -6.50 -15.28 0.00
N GLY A 146 -6.83 -15.02 -1.26
CA GLY A 146 -8.11 -14.45 -1.68
C GLY A 146 -9.24 -15.47 -1.56
N VAL A 147 -10.40 -14.99 -1.14
CA VAL A 147 -11.65 -15.74 -1.08
C VAL A 147 -12.66 -15.04 -1.99
N ALA A 148 -13.45 -15.80 -2.75
CA ALA A 148 -14.49 -15.22 -3.59
C ALA A 148 -15.57 -14.54 -2.73
N GLY A 149 -15.99 -13.33 -3.13
CA GLY A 149 -17.06 -12.57 -2.50
C GLY A 149 -16.67 -11.13 -2.15
N ASN A 150 -17.63 -10.41 -1.56
CA ASN A 150 -17.53 -9.00 -1.24
C ASN A 150 -17.32 -8.76 0.27
N CYS A 151 -16.74 -7.62 0.62
CA CYS A 151 -16.52 -7.22 2.01
C CYS A 151 -17.75 -6.63 2.71
N SER A 152 -18.84 -6.38 1.98
CA SER A 152 -20.07 -5.79 2.50
C SER A 152 -21.27 -6.36 1.73
N ASP A 153 -22.39 -6.52 2.43
CA ASP A 153 -23.69 -6.93 1.86
C ASP A 153 -24.48 -5.76 1.24
N THR A 154 -24.01 -4.52 1.42
CA THR A 154 -24.53 -3.34 0.71
C THR A 154 -23.80 -3.19 -0.64
N SER A 155 -24.22 -2.23 -1.49
CA SER A 155 -23.86 -2.02 -2.92
C SER A 155 -22.37 -1.94 -3.31
N TYR A 156 -21.44 -2.34 -2.45
CA TYR A 156 -20.01 -2.29 -2.59
C TYR A 156 -19.44 -3.69 -2.88
N GLU A 157 -19.35 -3.99 -4.17
CA GLU A 157 -18.76 -5.23 -4.66
C GLU A 157 -17.26 -5.04 -4.92
N CYS A 158 -16.44 -6.00 -4.51
CA CYS A 158 -15.04 -6.02 -4.87
C CYS A 158 -14.93 -6.15 -6.40
N THR A 159 -14.23 -5.23 -7.07
CA THR A 159 -14.15 -5.24 -8.55
C THR A 159 -13.56 -6.54 -9.11
N SER A 160 -12.64 -7.17 -8.38
CA SER A 160 -12.09 -8.49 -8.74
C SER A 160 -13.03 -9.65 -8.42
N GLY A 161 -14.04 -9.44 -7.59
CA GLY A 161 -14.87 -10.48 -6.97
C GLY A 161 -14.17 -11.26 -5.86
N TYR A 162 -12.99 -10.84 -5.42
CA TYR A 162 -12.21 -11.50 -4.36
C TYR A 162 -11.89 -10.55 -3.21
N LYS A 163 -11.85 -11.12 -2.01
CA LYS A 163 -11.56 -10.45 -0.76
C LYS A 163 -10.50 -11.18 0.07
N TYR A 164 -9.84 -10.44 0.93
CA TYR A 164 -9.04 -10.97 2.02
C TYR A 164 -9.74 -10.71 3.34
N VAL A 165 -9.86 -11.74 4.17
CA VAL A 165 -10.57 -11.69 5.44
C VAL A 165 -9.64 -12.04 6.58
N VAL A 166 -9.75 -11.28 7.68
CA VAL A 166 -9.08 -11.54 8.95
C VAL A 166 -10.14 -11.52 10.05
N THR A 167 -10.24 -12.58 10.82
CA THR A 167 -11.10 -12.66 12.02
C THR A 167 -10.25 -12.65 13.28
N GLU A 168 -10.89 -12.58 14.43
CA GLU A 168 -10.22 -12.81 15.72
C GLU A 168 -9.40 -14.12 15.72
N PRO A 169 -8.27 -14.15 16.45
CA PRO A 169 -7.45 -15.35 16.62
C PRO A 169 -8.11 -16.43 17.50
#